data_AF-A0A831K3X1-F1
#
_entry.id   AF-A0A831K3X1-F1
#
_cell.length_a   1.000
_cell.length_b   1.000
_cell.length_c   1.000
_cell.angle_alpha   90.00
_cell.angle_beta   90.00
_cell.angle_gamma   90.00
#
_symmetry.space_group_name_H-M   'P 1'
#
loop_
_entity.id
_entity.type
_entity.pdbx_description
1 polymer ?
#
loop_
_entity_poly.entity_id
_entity_poly.type
_entity_poly.pdbx_seq_one_letter_code
_entity_poly.pdbx_strand_id
1 'polypeptide(L)'
;RTAKRLHMRADHRSVFLDYEIGVDTTVRQMTRLVCLAIRRGKAIGIGHPFPSTLEGIKRFLGSRRKLLEKVEFVPVSRLVCA
;
A
#
# COMPACT_ATOMS: atom_id res chain seq x y z
N ARG A 1 17.10 -11.75 -5.11
CA ARG A 1 18.44 -12.21 -5.56
C ARG A 1 18.51 -12.32 -7.08
N THR A 2 17.58 -13.03 -7.73
CA THR A 2 17.51 -13.11 -9.20
C THR A 2 17.35 -11.74 -9.87
N ALA A 3 16.40 -10.91 -9.42
CA ALA A 3 16.18 -9.57 -9.99
C ALA A 3 17.45 -8.70 -10.01
N LYS A 4 18.19 -8.67 -8.89
CA LYS A 4 19.48 -7.97 -8.77
C LYS A 4 20.51 -8.48 -9.79
N ARG A 5 20.61 -9.80 -10.00
CA ARG A 5 21.52 -10.40 -10.99
C ARG A 5 21.15 -10.07 -12.43
N LEU A 6 19.85 -9.88 -12.69
CA LEU A 6 19.32 -9.52 -14.00
C LEU A 6 19.20 -8.01 -14.21
N HIS A 7 19.68 -7.18 -13.26
CA HIS A 7 19.51 -5.73 -13.27
C HIS A 7 18.04 -5.29 -13.43
N MET A 8 17.11 -6.09 -12.93
CA MET A 8 15.68 -5.80 -12.93
C MET A 8 15.32 -5.05 -11.65
N ARG A 9 14.67 -3.89 -11.80
CA ARG A 9 14.11 -3.13 -10.67
C ARG A 9 13.09 -3.99 -9.92
N ALA A 10 13.24 -4.11 -8.61
CA ALA A 10 12.37 -4.92 -7.78
C ALA A 10 12.31 -4.37 -6.35
N ASP A 11 11.15 -4.52 -5.72
CA ASP A 11 10.96 -4.22 -4.29
C ASP A 11 9.91 -5.17 -3.71
N HIS A 12 9.78 -5.20 -2.39
CA HIS A 12 8.87 -6.10 -1.68
C HIS A 12 7.60 -5.37 -1.24
N ARG A 13 6.46 -6.10 -1.27
CA ARG A 13 5.24 -5.63 -0.62
C ARG A 13 5.49 -5.42 0.87
N SER A 14 4.93 -4.33 1.39
CA SER A 14 4.92 -4.00 2.82
C SER A 14 3.65 -4.50 3.50
N VAL A 15 2.50 -4.39 2.83
CA VAL A 15 1.18 -4.77 3.35
C VAL A 15 0.37 -5.49 2.28
N PHE A 16 -0.37 -6.52 2.69
CA PHE A 16 -1.38 -7.19 1.87
C PHE A 16 -2.77 -6.73 2.37
N LEU A 17 -3.46 -5.95 1.56
CA LEU A 17 -4.63 -5.16 1.96
C LEU A 17 -5.87 -6.02 2.25
N ASP A 18 -6.03 -7.09 1.48
CA ASP A 18 -7.21 -7.94 1.46
C ASP A 18 -6.85 -9.43 1.58
N TYR A 19 -5.89 -9.74 2.45
CA TYR A 19 -5.57 -11.13 2.81
C TYR A 19 -6.83 -11.91 3.27
N GLU A 20 -7.80 -11.18 3.81
CA GLU A 20 -9.16 -11.62 4.09
C GLU A 20 -10.10 -10.61 3.41
N ILE A 21 -11.08 -11.13 2.65
CA ILE A 21 -12.00 -10.31 1.89
C ILE A 21 -12.92 -9.55 2.85
N GLY A 22 -12.78 -8.23 2.90
CA GLY A 22 -13.62 -7.39 3.75
C GLY A 22 -13.24 -5.92 3.71
N VAL A 23 -14.27 -5.06 3.79
CA VAL A 23 -14.11 -3.60 3.80
C VAL A 23 -13.28 -3.17 5.01
N ASP A 24 -13.63 -3.64 6.20
CA ASP A 24 -12.93 -3.24 7.43
C ASP A 24 -11.50 -3.77 7.49
N THR A 25 -11.24 -4.97 6.94
CA THR A 25 -9.88 -5.50 6.80
C THR A 25 -9.04 -4.56 5.94
N THR A 26 -9.54 -4.17 4.78
CA THR A 26 -8.87 -3.22 3.89
C THR A 26 -8.62 -1.88 4.58
N VAL A 27 -9.60 -1.32 5.31
CA VAL A 27 -9.42 -0.05 6.05
C VAL A 27 -8.31 -0.15 7.10
N ARG A 28 -8.26 -1.25 7.87
CA ARG A 28 -7.21 -1.49 8.86
C ARG A 28 -5.84 -1.62 8.19
N GLN A 29 -5.75 -2.37 7.09
CA GLN A 29 -4.48 -2.56 6.38
C GLN A 29 -4.01 -1.29 5.67
N MET A 30 -4.90 -0.46 5.14
CA MET A 30 -4.56 0.87 4.60
C MET A 30 -3.98 1.79 5.68
N THR A 31 -4.57 1.76 6.88
CA THR A 31 -4.01 2.50 8.03
C THR A 31 -2.61 2.01 8.37
N ARG A 32 -2.40 0.68 8.41
CA ARG A 32 -1.08 0.09 8.62
C ARG A 32 -0.08 0.49 7.53
N LEU A 33 -0.50 0.50 6.26
CA LEU A 33 0.32 0.87 5.12
C LEU A 33 0.85 2.30 5.25
N VAL A 34 -0.05 3.26 5.52
CA VAL A 34 0.34 4.67 5.68
C VAL A 34 1.24 4.87 6.90
N CYS A 35 0.94 4.22 8.04
CA CYS A 35 1.81 4.25 9.20
C CYS A 35 3.20 3.63 8.95
N LEU A 36 3.32 2.66 8.03
CA LEU A 36 4.61 2.12 7.60
C LEU A 36 5.35 3.11 6.69
N ALA A 37 4.64 3.74 5.75
CA ALA A 37 5.23 4.75 4.86
C ALA A 37 5.79 5.93 5.66
N ILE A 38 5.04 6.47 6.62
CA ILE A 38 5.47 7.56 7.49
C ILE A 38 6.74 7.19 8.27
N ARG A 39 6.82 5.96 8.79
CA ARG A 39 7.98 5.52 9.59
C ARG A 39 9.22 5.16 8.77
N ARG A 40 9.03 4.68 7.53
CA ARG A 40 10.12 4.11 6.70
C ARG A 40 10.47 4.96 5.49
N GLY A 41 9.77 6.07 5.27
CA GLY A 41 9.87 6.91 4.07
C GLY A 41 9.08 6.38 2.87
N LYS A 42 8.89 5.05 2.75
CA LYS A 42 8.04 4.44 1.72
C LYS A 42 7.40 3.13 2.18
N ALA A 43 6.29 2.76 1.56
CA ALA A 43 5.67 1.44 1.70
C ALA A 43 4.88 1.07 0.44
N ILE A 44 4.78 -0.23 0.16
CA ILE A 44 4.02 -0.76 -0.98
C ILE A 44 2.88 -1.65 -0.46
N GLY A 45 1.64 -1.28 -0.75
CA GLY A 45 0.47 -2.11 -0.51
C GLY A 45 0.11 -2.91 -1.76
N ILE A 46 -0.31 -4.16 -1.61
CA ILE A 46 -0.93 -4.93 -2.69
C ILE A 46 -2.33 -5.39 -2.27
N GLY A 47 -3.23 -5.49 -3.22
CA GLY A 47 -4.57 -6.03 -3.03
C GLY A 47 -5.17 -6.46 -4.37
N HIS A 48 -6.28 -7.17 -4.30
CA HIS A 48 -7.06 -7.63 -5.42
C HIS A 48 -8.15 -6.62 -5.79
N PRO A 49 -8.65 -6.64 -7.04
CA PRO A 49 -9.71 -5.73 -7.49
C PRO A 49 -11.10 -6.19 -7.02
N PHE A 50 -11.26 -6.59 -5.75
CA PHE A 50 -12.57 -6.92 -5.20
C PHE A 50 -13.37 -5.63 -4.92
N PRO A 51 -14.72 -5.68 -5.05
CA PRO A 51 -15.56 -4.56 -4.65
C PRO A 51 -15.33 -4.11 -3.19
N SER A 52 -15.11 -5.07 -2.29
CA SER A 52 -14.80 -4.81 -0.87
C SER A 52 -13.46 -4.10 -0.68
N THR A 53 -12.44 -4.44 -1.48
CA THR A 53 -11.14 -3.77 -1.46
C THR A 53 -11.26 -2.33 -1.94
N LEU A 54 -11.98 -2.10 -3.05
CA LEU A 54 -12.24 -0.74 -3.54
C LEU A 54 -12.99 0.10 -2.50
N GLU A 55 -14.04 -0.44 -1.90
CA GLU A 55 -14.84 0.25 -0.89
C GLU A 55 -14.03 0.55 0.38
N GLY A 56 -13.19 -0.40 0.82
CA GLY A 56 -12.29 -0.18 1.95
C GLY A 56 -11.27 0.92 1.71
N ILE A 57 -10.71 1.00 0.49
CA ILE A 57 -9.82 2.10 0.09
C ILE A 57 -10.58 3.44 0.12
N LYS A 58 -11.78 3.52 -0.47
CA LYS A 58 -12.62 4.74 -0.46
C LYS A 58 -12.91 5.20 0.97
N ARG A 59 -13.35 4.29 1.84
CA ARG A 59 -13.65 4.60 3.25
C ARG A 59 -12.43 5.06 4.02
N PHE A 60 -11.27 4.46 3.78
CA PHE A 60 -10.01 4.92 4.36
C PHE A 60 -9.68 6.36 3.92
N LEU A 61 -9.74 6.63 2.62
CA LEU A 61 -9.45 7.95 2.06
C LEU A 61 -10.41 9.03 2.60
N GLY A 62 -11.69 8.69 2.80
CA GLY A 62 -12.70 9.61 3.35
C GLY A 62 -12.59 9.89 4.86
N SER A 63 -11.92 9.04 5.65
CA SER A 63 -11.98 9.10 7.13
C SER A 63 -10.64 9.37 7.83
N ARG A 64 -9.53 9.52 7.10
CA ARG A 64 -8.17 9.58 7.66
C ARG A 64 -7.35 10.80 7.22
N ARG A 65 -7.99 11.95 7.00
CA ARG A 65 -7.36 13.21 6.49
C ARG A 65 -5.98 13.54 7.08
N LYS A 66 -5.84 13.55 8.42
CA LYS A 66 -4.56 13.86 9.10
C LYS A 66 -3.39 12.92 8.73
N LEU A 67 -3.68 11.67 8.39
CA LEU A 67 -2.66 10.73 7.93
C LEU A 67 -2.31 10.97 6.46
N LEU A 68 -3.31 11.28 5.64
CA LEU A 68 -3.16 11.54 4.22
C LEU A 68 -2.33 12.78 3.92
N GLU A 69 -2.37 13.80 4.78
CA GLU A 69 -1.52 15.00 4.67
C GLU A 69 -0.02 14.69 4.79
N LYS A 70 0.37 13.52 5.34
CA LYS A 70 1.77 13.13 5.57
C LYS A 70 2.34 12.21 4.50
N VAL A 71 1.54 11.80 3.51
CA VAL A 71 1.94 10.82 2.51
C VAL A 71 1.40 11.19 1.13
N GLU A 72 2.12 10.81 0.09
CA GLU A 72 1.68 10.91 -1.30
C GLU A 72 1.49 9.49 -1.86
N PHE A 73 0.34 9.23 -2.50
CA PHE A 73 0.16 8.01 -3.28
C PHE A 73 0.77 8.20 -4.67
N VAL A 74 1.73 7.33 -5.01
CA VAL A 74 2.46 7.40 -6.28
C VAL A 74 2.39 6.06 -7.02
N PRO A 75 2.58 6.05 -8.36
CA PRO A 75 2.78 4.81 -9.09
C PRO A 75 3.98 4.03 -8.56
N VAL A 76 3.87 2.70 -8.53
CA VAL A 76 4.91 1.81 -7.98
C VAL A 76 6.28 2.00 -8.66
N SER A 77 6.30 2.44 -9.93
CA SER A 77 7.51 2.74 -10.69
C SER A 77 8.39 3.82 -10.06
N ARG A 78 7.82 4.72 -9.23
CA ARG A 78 8.58 5.72 -8.46
C ARG A 78 9.21 5.15 -7.19
N LEU A 79 8.77 3.98 -6.72
CA LEU A 79 9.21 3.38 -5.45
C LEU A 79 10.19 2.23 -5.64
N VAL A 80 10.12 1.52 -6.77
CA VAL A 80 11.01 0.38 -7.05
C VAL A 80 12.42 0.85 -7.39
N CYS A 81 13.40 0.29 -6.69
CA CYS A 81 14.81 0.56 -6.93
C CYS A 81 15.44 -0.58 -7.75
N ALA A 82 16.59 -0.29 -8.38
CA ALA A 82 17.43 -1.28 -9.07
C ALA A 82 18.31 -2.05 -8.07
#